data_AF-A0A259PD99-F1
#
_entry.id   AF-A0A259PD99-F1
#
_cell.length_a   1.000
_cell.length_b   1.000
_cell.length_c   1.000
_cell.angle_alpha   90.00
_cell.angle_beta   90.00
_cell.angle_gamma   90.00
#
_symmetry.space_group_name_H-M   'P 1'
#
loop_
_entity.id
_entity.type
_entity.pdbx_description
1 polymer ?
#
loop_
_entity_poly.entity_id
_entity_poly.type
_entity_poly.pdbx_seq_one_letter_code
_entity_poly.pdbx_strand_id
1 'polypeptide(L)'
;DHSSIYYQRFYISSFHLGDQAIEAKFSSPMKIGDGDSVTVSGYQTKTAFQVLAYRNQSQEVTAAENWVILVLGALFFLAVAIGLLNSELVSEGALIPKLFLSGFVIVAIYMAYRALLIREAIGLLQP
;
A
#
# COMPACT_ATOMS: atom_id res chain seq x y z
N ASP A 1 7.43 -7.07 33.60
CA ASP A 1 7.37 -6.10 32.49
C ASP A 1 7.16 -6.79 31.15
N HIS A 2 5.90 -6.88 30.70
CA HIS A 2 5.54 -7.44 29.40
C HIS A 2 4.58 -6.51 28.65
N SER A 3 4.94 -5.24 28.56
CA SER A 3 4.17 -4.24 27.84
C SER A 3 4.56 -4.20 26.35
N SER A 4 3.61 -4.64 25.52
CA SER A 4 3.32 -4.18 24.15
C SER A 4 4.39 -4.36 23.05
N ILE A 5 4.48 -5.57 22.49
CA ILE A 5 4.99 -5.81 21.11
C ILE A 5 3.79 -6.09 20.18
N TYR A 6 2.77 -5.21 20.20
CA TYR A 6 1.59 -5.33 19.32
C TYR A 6 1.49 -4.21 18.27
N TYR A 7 2.48 -3.31 18.21
CA TYR A 7 2.52 -2.29 17.17
C TYR A 7 3.18 -2.86 15.91
N GLN A 8 2.40 -2.93 14.82
CA GLN A 8 2.94 -3.10 13.49
C GLN A 8 3.83 -1.88 13.18
N ARG A 9 5.14 -2.08 13.24
CA ARG A 9 6.13 -1.02 13.03
C ARG A 9 6.19 -0.71 11.55
N PHE A 10 5.71 0.48 11.17
CA PHE A 10 6.07 1.08 9.91
C PHE A 10 7.34 1.89 10.11
N TYR A 11 8.30 1.72 9.22
CA TYR A 11 9.52 2.52 9.19
C TYR A 11 9.31 3.63 8.18
N ILE A 12 9.37 4.87 8.67
CA ILE A 12 9.29 6.07 7.84
C ILE A 12 10.71 6.58 7.65
N SER A 13 11.15 6.67 6.40
CA SER A 13 12.41 7.29 6.03
C SER A 13 12.10 8.55 5.23
N SER A 14 12.70 9.67 5.62
CA SER A 14 12.51 10.96 4.96
C SER A 14 13.84 11.52 4.51
N PHE A 15 13.89 11.95 3.26
CA PHE A 15 15.08 12.48 2.59
C PHE A 15 14.71 13.77 1.87
N HIS A 16 15.69 14.62 1.59
CA HIS A 16 15.49 15.82 0.78
C HIS A 16 16.32 15.71 -0.50
N LEU A 17 15.69 15.98 -1.64
CA LEU A 17 16.36 16.17 -2.93
C LEU A 17 16.13 17.62 -3.36
N GLY A 18 17.09 18.50 -3.06
CA GLY A 18 16.87 19.94 -3.11
C GLY A 18 15.76 20.33 -2.12
N ASP A 19 14.75 21.05 -2.59
CA ASP A 19 13.59 21.47 -1.79
C ASP A 19 12.47 20.41 -1.72
N GLN A 20 12.63 19.27 -2.41
CA GLN A 20 11.61 18.23 -2.47
C GLN A 20 11.82 17.21 -1.35
N ALA A 21 10.84 17.11 -0.44
CA ALA A 21 10.77 16.03 0.52
C ALA A 21 10.41 14.71 -0.19
N ILE A 22 11.16 13.65 0.10
CA ILE A 22 10.93 12.28 -0.33
C ILE A 22 10.62 11.48 0.92
N GLU A 23 9.49 10.79 0.95
CA GLU A 23 9.04 10.00 2.09
C GLU A 23 8.78 8.57 1.66
N ALA A 24 9.37 7.63 2.41
CA ALA A 24 9.23 6.21 2.17
C ALA A 24 8.69 5.55 3.44
N LYS A 25 7.58 4.83 3.29
CA LYS A 25 6.96 4.08 4.39
C LYS A 25 6.93 2.60 4.04
N PHE A 26 7.66 1.80 4.79
CA PHE A 26 7.76 0.36 4.57
C PHE A 26 7.53 -0.44 5.86
N SER A 27 7.15 -1.71 5.70
CA SER A 27 7.01 -2.67 6.82
C SER A 27 8.36 -3.15 7.37
N SER A 28 9.45 -2.87 6.68
CA SER A 28 10.83 -3.15 7.10
C SER A 28 11.69 -1.91 6.88
N PRO A 29 12.79 -1.73 7.65
CA PRO A 29 13.71 -0.62 7.44
C PRO A 29 14.26 -0.61 6.01
N MET A 30 14.46 0.58 5.44
CA MET A 30 15.18 0.71 4.19
C MET A 30 16.65 0.31 4.40
N LYS A 31 17.20 -0.43 3.43
CA LYS A 31 18.62 -0.77 3.37
C LYS A 31 19.34 0.23 2.48
N ILE A 32 19.78 1.32 3.09
CA ILE A 32 20.48 2.45 2.46
C ILE A 32 21.59 2.91 3.40
N GLY A 33 22.70 3.37 2.84
CA GLY A 33 23.84 3.95 3.54
C GLY A 33 24.37 5.20 2.85
N ASP A 34 25.25 5.92 3.53
CA ASP A 34 25.86 7.13 2.98
C ASP A 34 26.68 6.81 1.72
N GLY A 35 26.41 7.57 0.65
CA GLY A 35 27.05 7.38 -0.66
C GLY A 35 26.37 6.36 -1.57
N ASP A 36 25.28 5.72 -1.14
CA ASP A 36 24.54 4.80 -2.00
C ASP A 36 23.82 5.49 -3.16
N SER A 37 23.84 4.87 -4.33
CA SER A 37 22.98 5.26 -5.45
C SER A 37 21.63 4.55 -5.32
N VAL A 38 20.57 5.32 -5.08
CA VAL A 38 19.22 4.80 -4.86
C VAL A 38 18.27 5.37 -5.91
N THR A 39 17.52 4.49 -6.57
CA THR A 39 16.39 4.86 -7.42
C THR A 39 15.10 4.57 -6.68
N VAL A 40 14.18 5.54 -6.66
CA VAL A 40 12.86 5.40 -6.04
C VAL A 40 11.78 5.58 -7.09
N SER A 41 10.66 4.88 -6.93
CA SER A 41 9.46 5.06 -7.74
C SER A 41 8.24 5.24 -6.83
N GLY A 42 7.30 6.05 -7.28
CA GLY A 42 6.24 6.57 -6.41
C GLY A 42 5.45 7.67 -7.09
N TYR A 43 4.76 8.48 -6.30
CA TYR A 43 3.92 9.56 -6.80
C TYR A 43 4.12 10.85 -6.00
N GLN A 44 3.97 11.97 -6.68
CA GLN A 44 4.04 13.28 -6.06
C GLN A 44 2.73 13.58 -5.32
N THR A 45 2.84 13.99 -4.07
CA THR A 45 1.75 14.64 -3.32
C THR A 45 1.99 16.14 -3.24
N LYS A 46 1.05 16.88 -2.63
CA LYS A 46 1.20 18.33 -2.46
C LYS A 46 2.46 18.72 -1.67
N THR A 47 2.93 17.85 -0.76
CA THR A 47 3.99 18.17 0.19
C THR A 47 5.25 17.33 0.04
N ALA A 48 5.13 16.11 -0.50
CA ALA A 48 6.27 15.19 -0.62
C ALA A 48 6.08 14.20 -1.77
N PHE A 49 7.18 13.63 -2.24
CA PHE A 49 7.16 12.44 -3.10
C PHE A 49 7.03 11.19 -2.24
N GLN A 50 5.94 10.46 -2.41
CA GLN A 50 5.65 9.24 -1.66
C GLN A 50 6.21 8.04 -2.42
N VAL A 51 7.18 7.37 -1.80
CA VAL A 51 7.89 6.22 -2.37
C VAL A 51 7.06 4.96 -2.17
N LEU A 52 6.82 4.22 -3.27
CA LEU A 52 6.14 2.94 -3.29
C LEU A 52 7.10 1.76 -3.44
N ALA A 53 8.23 1.98 -4.12
CA ALA A 53 9.29 1.00 -4.28
C ALA A 53 10.65 1.72 -4.39
N TYR A 54 11.72 1.03 -4.02
CA TYR A 54 13.08 1.51 -4.21
C TYR A 54 14.03 0.40 -4.63
N ARG A 55 15.10 0.79 -5.32
CA ARG A 55 16.25 -0.04 -5.65
C ARG A 55 17.52 0.68 -5.22
N ASN A 56 18.26 0.06 -4.31
CA ASN A 56 19.61 0.45 -3.97
C ASN A 56 20.57 -0.25 -4.93
N GLN A 57 21.20 0.51 -5.82
CA GLN A 57 22.12 -0.01 -6.82
C GLN A 57 23.45 -0.45 -6.20
N SER A 58 23.91 0.23 -5.16
CA SER A 58 25.17 -0.06 -4.47
C SER A 58 25.12 -1.38 -3.70
N GLN A 59 23.98 -1.72 -3.11
CA GLN A 59 23.79 -2.93 -2.29
C GLN A 59 22.99 -4.03 -3.00
N GLU A 60 22.59 -3.82 -4.26
CA GLU A 60 21.74 -4.73 -5.05
C GLU A 60 20.42 -5.15 -4.36
N VAL A 61 19.85 -4.27 -3.52
CA VAL A 61 18.59 -4.53 -2.82
C VAL A 61 17.44 -3.80 -3.50
N THR A 62 16.34 -4.51 -3.75
CA THR A 62 15.06 -3.92 -4.14
C THR A 62 14.02 -4.22 -3.07
N ALA A 63 13.19 -3.24 -2.73
CA ALA A 63 12.05 -3.45 -1.85
C ALA A 63 10.85 -2.59 -2.24
N ALA A 64 9.67 -3.11 -1.92
CA ALA A 64 8.38 -2.49 -2.12
C ALA A 64 7.39 -3.05 -1.09
N GLU A 65 6.26 -2.38 -0.89
CA GLU A 65 5.16 -3.01 -0.15
C GLU A 65 4.66 -4.27 -0.87
N ASN A 66 4.14 -5.24 -0.10
CA ASN A 66 3.62 -6.48 -0.68
C ASN A 66 2.27 -6.21 -1.39
N TRP A 67 2.31 -5.98 -2.70
CA TRP A 67 1.10 -5.74 -3.48
C TRP A 67 0.20 -6.98 -3.58
N VAL A 68 0.74 -8.19 -3.42
CA VAL A 68 -0.04 -9.44 -3.48
C VAL A 68 -1.02 -9.53 -2.32
N ILE A 69 -0.63 -9.12 -1.10
CA ILE A 69 -1.57 -9.12 0.03
C ILE A 69 -2.71 -8.12 -0.18
N LEU A 70 -2.46 -7.02 -0.90
CA LEU A 70 -3.51 -6.07 -1.26
C LEU A 70 -4.48 -6.66 -2.28
N VAL A 71 -4.00 -7.42 -3.27
CA VAL A 71 -4.86 -8.15 -4.22
C VAL A 71 -5.70 -9.19 -3.50
N LEU A 72 -5.10 -10.00 -2.62
CA LEU A 72 -5.83 -11.00 -1.84
C LEU A 72 -6.90 -10.35 -0.95
N GLY A 73 -6.58 -9.23 -0.30
CA GLY A 73 -7.54 -8.45 0.47
C GLY A 73 -8.67 -7.89 -0.40
N ALA A 74 -8.37 -7.35 -1.57
CA ALA A 74 -9.38 -6.86 -2.51
C ALA A 74 -10.34 -7.97 -2.95
N LEU A 75 -9.82 -9.16 -3.29
CA LEU A 75 -10.63 -10.33 -3.64
C LEU A 75 -11.50 -10.80 -2.47
N PHE A 76 -10.96 -10.80 -1.26
CA PHE A 76 -11.72 -11.15 -0.05
C PHE A 76 -12.91 -10.20 0.16
N PHE A 77 -12.69 -8.89 0.14
CA PHE A 77 -13.77 -7.91 0.31
C PHE A 77 -14.79 -7.96 -0.82
N LEU A 78 -14.35 -8.22 -2.06
CA LEU A 78 -15.25 -8.42 -3.18
C LEU A 78 -16.12 -9.67 -3.01
N ALA A 79 -15.55 -10.78 -2.54
CA ALA A 79 -16.31 -12.00 -2.26
C ALA A 79 -17.37 -11.77 -1.17
N VAL A 80 -17.03 -11.06 -0.09
CA VAL A 80 -17.98 -10.66 0.96
C VAL A 80 -19.07 -9.76 0.40
N ALA A 81 -18.72 -8.78 -0.44
CA ALA A 81 -19.68 -7.89 -1.09
C ALA A 81 -20.65 -8.67 -1.99
N ILE A 82 -20.17 -9.63 -2.78
CA ILE A 82 -21.01 -10.49 -3.61
C ILE A 82 -21.95 -11.33 -2.73
N GLY A 83 -21.45 -11.93 -1.65
CA GLY A 83 -22.30 -12.67 -0.70
C GLY A 83 -23.41 -11.81 -0.12
N LEU A 84 -23.09 -10.57 0.27
CA LEU A 84 -24.05 -9.62 0.84
C LEU A 84 -25.06 -9.11 -0.20
N LEU A 85 -24.61 -8.87 -1.44
CA LEU A 85 -25.49 -8.46 -2.55
C LEU A 85 -26.57 -9.50 -2.84
N ASN A 86 -26.27 -10.79 -2.65
CA ASN A 86 -27.22 -11.89 -2.84
C ASN A 86 -28.06 -12.18 -1.58
N SER A 87 -27.93 -11.40 -0.51
CA SER A 87 -28.72 -11.59 0.71
C SER A 87 -30.14 -11.03 0.58
N GLU A 88 -31.09 -11.70 1.23
CA GLU A 88 -32.48 -11.21 1.35
C GLU A 88 -32.52 -9.82 1.98
N LEU A 89 -31.67 -9.56 2.97
CA LEU A 89 -31.55 -8.29 3.68
C LEU A 89 -31.30 -7.09 2.73
N VAL A 90 -30.42 -7.24 1.73
CA VAL A 90 -30.17 -6.18 0.74
C VAL A 90 -31.35 -6.05 -0.22
N SER A 91 -31.94 -7.18 -0.61
CA SER A 91 -33.06 -7.27 -1.56
C SER A 91 -34.35 -6.65 -1.01
N GLU A 92 -34.64 -6.88 0.27
CA GLU A 92 -35.76 -6.29 1.03
C GLU A 92 -35.54 -4.81 1.36
N GLY A 93 -34.36 -4.27 1.03
CA GLY A 93 -34.09 -2.86 1.10
C GLY A 93 -33.54 -2.36 2.43
N ALA A 94 -33.07 -3.25 3.32
CA ALA A 94 -32.51 -2.85 4.60
C ALA A 94 -31.29 -1.92 4.42
N LEU A 95 -31.31 -0.80 5.13
CA LEU A 95 -30.32 0.27 4.96
C LEU A 95 -28.91 -0.16 5.40
N ILE A 96 -28.81 -0.81 6.56
CA ILE A 96 -27.52 -1.19 7.17
C ILE A 96 -26.71 -2.15 6.26
N PRO A 97 -27.29 -3.27 5.76
CA PRO A 97 -26.63 -4.13 4.78
C PRO A 97 -26.15 -3.42 3.51
N LYS A 98 -26.94 -2.47 2.98
CA LYS A 98 -26.55 -1.69 1.80
C LYS A 98 -25.32 -0.81 2.08
N LEU A 99 -25.24 -0.20 3.26
CA LEU A 99 -24.06 0.58 3.67
C LEU A 99 -22.82 -0.31 3.78
N PHE A 100 -22.94 -1.50 4.38
CA PHE A 100 -21.84 -2.46 4.42
C PHE A 100 -21.40 -2.92 3.03
N LEU A 101 -22.36 -3.21 2.15
CA LEU A 101 -22.08 -3.57 0.75
C LEU A 101 -21.26 -2.48 0.06
N SER A 102 -21.70 -1.23 0.14
CA SER A 102 -20.96 -0.10 -0.42
C SER A 102 -19.58 0.04 0.19
N GLY A 103 -19.46 -0.11 1.52
CA GLY A 103 -18.17 -0.06 2.21
C GLY A 103 -17.19 -1.12 1.72
N PHE A 104 -17.62 -2.38 1.59
CA PHE A 104 -16.76 -3.46 1.10
C PHE A 104 -16.33 -3.25 -0.35
N VAL A 105 -17.23 -2.77 -1.22
CA VAL A 105 -16.89 -2.45 -2.60
C VAL A 105 -15.85 -1.33 -2.67
N ILE A 106 -16.02 -0.25 -1.90
CA ILE A 106 -15.06 0.87 -1.86
C ILE A 106 -13.69 0.40 -1.37
N VAL A 107 -13.64 -0.40 -0.30
CA VAL A 107 -12.39 -0.94 0.23
C VAL A 107 -11.71 -1.86 -0.81
N ALA A 108 -12.46 -2.73 -1.48
CA ALA A 108 -11.93 -3.61 -2.51
C ALA A 108 -11.31 -2.81 -3.68
N ILE A 109 -12.01 -1.80 -4.16
CA ILE A 109 -11.53 -0.91 -5.24
C ILE A 109 -10.24 -0.20 -4.80
N TYR A 110 -10.23 0.37 -3.59
CA TYR A 110 -9.05 1.07 -3.06
C TYR A 110 -7.83 0.13 -2.95
N MET A 111 -8.02 -1.07 -2.41
CA MET A 111 -6.92 -2.05 -2.28
C MET A 111 -6.40 -2.51 -3.64
N ALA A 112 -7.29 -2.77 -4.60
CA ALA A 112 -6.92 -3.14 -5.97
C ALA A 112 -6.13 -2.01 -6.65
N TYR A 113 -6.60 -0.77 -6.55
CA TYR A 113 -5.90 0.41 -7.07
C TYR A 113 -4.50 0.55 -6.45
N ARG A 114 -4.39 0.48 -5.11
CA ARG A 114 -3.11 0.57 -4.41
C ARG A 114 -2.15 -0.56 -4.81
N ALA A 115 -2.65 -1.77 -5.01
CA ALA A 115 -1.86 -2.90 -5.47
C ALA A 115 -1.29 -2.67 -6.88
N LEU A 116 -2.11 -2.14 -7.80
CA LEU A 116 -1.69 -1.83 -9.17
C LEU A 116 -0.59 -0.76 -9.18
N LEU A 117 -0.77 0.33 -8.41
CA LEU A 117 0.26 1.37 -8.28
C LEU A 117 1.60 0.83 -7.81
N ILE A 118 1.60 -0.03 -6.78
CA ILE A 118 2.85 -0.61 -6.26
C ILE A 118 3.48 -1.54 -7.31
N ARG A 119 2.66 -2.33 -8.02
CA ARG A 119 3.15 -3.22 -9.08
C ARG A 119 3.79 -2.43 -10.23
N GLU A 120 3.17 -1.34 -10.66
CA GLU A 120 3.74 -0.44 -11.68
C GLU A 120 5.03 0.21 -11.19
N ALA A 121 5.05 0.71 -9.95
CA ALA A 121 6.24 1.28 -9.32
C ALA A 121 7.41 0.29 -9.30
N ILE A 122 7.18 -0.99 -8.99
CA ILE A 122 8.19 -2.05 -9.09
C ILE A 122 8.68 -2.21 -10.54
N GLY A 123 7.76 -2.18 -11.51
CA GLY A 123 8.09 -2.29 -12.94
C GLY A 123 9.02 -1.18 -13.43
N LEU A 124 8.88 0.04 -12.92
CA LEU A 124 9.75 1.18 -13.26
C LEU A 124 11.19 1.06 -12.74
N LEU A 125 11.46 0.13 -11.81
CA LEU A 125 12.79 -0.07 -11.22
C LEU A 125 13.56 -1.24 -11.85
N GLN A 126 12.91 -1.99 -12.74
CA GLN A 126 13.55 -3.06 -13.50
C GLN A 126 14.51 -2.43 -14.53
N PRO A 127 15.72 -2.98 -14.69
CA PRO A 127 16.70 -2.48 -15.65
C PRO A 127 16.26 -2.69 -17.11
#